data_AF-A0A3N7FSG8-F1
#
_entry.id   AF-A0A3N7FSG8-F1
#
_cell.length_a   1.000
_cell.length_b   1.000
_cell.length_c   1.000
_cell.angle_alpha   90.00
_cell.angle_beta   90.00
_cell.angle_gamma   90.00
#
_symmetry.space_group_name_H-M   'P 1'
#
loop_
_entity.id
_entity.type
_entity.pdbx_description
1 polymer ?
#
loop_
_entity_poly.entity_id
_entity_poly.type
_entity_poly.pdbx_seq_one_letter_code
_entity_poly.pdbx_strand_id
1 'polypeptide(L)'
;MGGHISGGAYGAMLRKYCLAADNVIDAHIIDVHGRLLDRKAMGEDLFWAIRGGAGGSFGIVTAWKVKLVPVPSAVTVFTVTKTLEQGATELLYRWQQIADQLDEDLFIRVQIQTANVSSHGKRTITTSYNAMFLGDANRLLQVMKHSFPELGLTRQDCIETNSINSTVYMSGFANNTPPEVLLQRINMDRAYFKGKSDYARKPIPEKALEGLWEKLFEAESPLVVFTPYGGMMSQISESQTPFPHRKGTKFMILHWSSWQDATENVAKHINWTRKVYMTPYVSKNPREAYANYRDLDLGMNRNSNTSFVDASAFGTNYFKDNFYRLVNVKTKVDPENFFRHEQSIPPLPQQMGLRNEVEFISSKA
;
A
#
# COMPACT_ATOMS: atom_id res chain seq x y z
N MET A 1 3.11 -13.64 3.02
CA MET A 1 3.14 -13.75 1.55
C MET A 1 1.75 -13.75 0.91
N GLY A 2 0.88 -14.72 1.22
CA GLY A 2 -0.46 -14.88 0.59
C GLY A 2 -1.27 -13.58 0.46
N GLY A 3 -1.67 -12.98 1.59
CA GLY A 3 -2.40 -11.71 1.58
C GLY A 3 -1.59 -10.55 0.97
N HIS A 4 -0.29 -10.47 1.26
CA HIS A 4 0.57 -9.37 0.84
C HIS A 4 0.63 -9.21 -0.69
N ILE A 5 1.02 -10.25 -1.43
CA ILE A 5 1.10 -10.21 -2.90
C ILE A 5 -0.29 -10.03 -3.52
N SER A 6 -1.32 -10.66 -2.93
CA SER A 6 -2.67 -10.60 -3.48
C SER A 6 -3.28 -9.20 -3.51
N GLY A 7 -2.79 -8.28 -2.68
CA GLY A 7 -3.18 -6.86 -2.69
C GLY A 7 -2.16 -5.93 -3.35
N GLY A 8 -1.08 -6.44 -3.97
CA GLY A 8 -0.05 -5.66 -4.66
C GLY A 8 1.35 -5.89 -4.09
N ALA A 9 1.55 -5.51 -2.82
CA ALA A 9 2.82 -5.56 -2.08
C ALA A 9 3.91 -4.62 -2.62
N TYR A 10 3.88 -3.37 -2.16
CA TYR A 10 4.94 -2.39 -2.40
C TYR A 10 6.10 -2.56 -1.40
N GLY A 11 7.27 -2.02 -1.74
CA GLY A 11 8.44 -1.94 -0.87
C GLY A 11 9.45 -0.92 -1.38
N ALA A 12 10.65 -0.87 -0.79
CA ALA A 12 11.67 0.13 -1.13
C ALA A 12 12.17 0.07 -2.58
N MET A 13 11.93 -1.03 -3.31
CA MET A 13 12.30 -1.17 -4.71
C MET A 13 11.16 -0.86 -5.71
N LEU A 14 10.01 -0.35 -5.24
CA LEU A 14 8.85 -0.15 -6.13
C LEU A 14 9.12 0.78 -7.32
N ARG A 15 10.01 1.78 -7.16
CA ARG A 15 10.33 2.73 -8.23
C ARG A 15 11.16 2.11 -9.35
N LYS A 16 11.89 1.01 -9.09
CA LYS A 16 12.68 0.30 -10.09
C LYS A 16 11.98 -0.95 -10.62
N TYR A 17 11.33 -1.71 -9.74
CA TYR A 17 10.78 -3.03 -10.06
C TYR A 17 9.27 -3.16 -9.82
N CYS A 18 8.58 -2.08 -9.47
CA CYS A 18 7.16 -2.06 -9.14
C CYS A 18 6.79 -2.99 -7.97
N LEU A 19 5.54 -3.47 -7.97
CA LEU A 19 4.99 -4.25 -6.86
C LEU A 19 5.44 -5.70 -6.95
N ALA A 20 5.39 -6.44 -5.84
CA ALA A 20 5.65 -7.87 -5.88
C ALA A 20 4.64 -8.59 -6.80
N ALA A 21 3.39 -8.14 -6.86
CA ALA A 21 2.37 -8.64 -7.78
C ALA A 21 2.73 -8.47 -9.27
N ASP A 22 3.48 -7.42 -9.62
CA ASP A 22 3.96 -7.20 -10.99
C ASP A 22 5.07 -8.18 -11.39
N ASN A 23 5.70 -8.82 -10.40
CA ASN A 23 6.80 -9.77 -10.56
C ASN A 23 6.37 -11.23 -10.34
N VAL A 24 5.07 -11.52 -10.30
CA VAL A 24 4.55 -12.89 -10.27
C VAL A 24 4.39 -13.42 -11.69
N ILE A 25 4.91 -14.63 -11.94
CA ILE A 25 4.84 -15.31 -13.24
C ILE A 25 3.92 -16.53 -13.24
N ASP A 26 3.59 -17.08 -12.08
CA ASP A 26 2.65 -18.20 -11.87
C ASP A 26 2.15 -18.23 -10.42
N ALA A 27 1.10 -19.00 -10.13
CA ALA A 27 0.55 -19.20 -8.79
C ALA A 27 -0.20 -20.52 -8.71
N HIS A 28 -0.31 -21.08 -7.50
CA HIS A 28 -1.28 -22.14 -7.22
C HIS A 28 -2.43 -21.59 -6.38
N ILE A 29 -3.66 -21.88 -6.79
CA ILE A 29 -4.89 -21.48 -6.11
C ILE A 29 -5.86 -22.65 -5.98
N ILE A 30 -6.55 -22.74 -4.86
CA ILE A 30 -7.69 -23.63 -4.66
C ILE A 30 -8.98 -22.83 -4.92
N ASP A 31 -9.79 -23.29 -5.86
CA ASP A 31 -11.07 -22.68 -6.21
C ASP A 31 -12.25 -23.14 -5.33
N VAL A 32 -13.47 -22.71 -5.66
CA VAL A 32 -14.69 -23.03 -4.90
C VAL A 32 -15.05 -24.52 -4.92
N HIS A 33 -14.53 -25.27 -5.89
CA HIS A 33 -14.76 -26.70 -6.04
C HIS A 33 -13.62 -27.55 -5.45
N GLY A 34 -12.65 -26.92 -4.78
CA GLY A 34 -11.50 -27.59 -4.18
C GLY A 34 -10.43 -28.00 -5.20
N ARG A 35 -10.47 -27.49 -6.44
CA ARG A 35 -9.47 -27.83 -7.46
C ARG A 35 -8.22 -26.98 -7.28
N LEU A 36 -7.05 -27.60 -7.34
CA LEU A 36 -5.77 -26.90 -7.37
C LEU A 36 -5.46 -26.48 -8.81
N LEU A 37 -5.37 -25.18 -9.04
CA LEU A 37 -5.14 -24.59 -10.36
C LEU A 37 -3.80 -23.86 -10.37
N ASP A 38 -2.99 -24.12 -11.39
CA ASP A 38 -1.86 -23.28 -11.78
C ASP A 38 -2.32 -22.14 -12.71
N ARG A 39 -1.42 -21.28 -13.19
CA ARG A 39 -1.76 -20.18 -14.12
C ARG A 39 -2.48 -20.68 -15.37
N LYS A 40 -2.01 -21.80 -15.95
CA LYS A 40 -2.58 -22.36 -17.18
C LYS A 40 -4.02 -22.84 -16.94
N ALA A 41 -4.25 -23.54 -15.84
CA ALA A 41 -5.56 -24.09 -15.49
C ALA A 41 -6.55 -23.01 -15.02
N MET A 42 -6.09 -21.98 -14.29
CA MET A 42 -6.96 -20.89 -13.81
C MET A 42 -7.31 -19.86 -14.90
N GLY A 43 -6.49 -19.77 -15.95
CA GLY A 43 -6.62 -18.80 -17.03
C GLY A 43 -6.16 -17.39 -16.65
N GLU A 44 -5.95 -16.56 -17.67
CA GLU A 44 -5.34 -15.22 -17.49
C GLU A 44 -6.21 -14.23 -16.71
N ASP A 45 -7.54 -14.38 -16.76
CA ASP A 45 -8.46 -13.50 -16.04
C ASP A 45 -8.36 -13.68 -14.52
N LEU A 46 -8.37 -14.94 -14.04
CA LEU A 46 -8.18 -15.23 -12.62
C LEU A 46 -6.75 -14.93 -12.19
N PHE A 47 -5.75 -15.29 -13.02
CA PHE A 47 -4.35 -14.95 -12.76
C PHE A 47 -4.10 -13.44 -12.67
N TRP A 48 -4.81 -12.62 -13.47
CA TRP A 48 -4.82 -11.17 -13.33
C TRP A 48 -5.46 -10.75 -12.00
N ALA A 49 -6.65 -11.26 -11.67
CA ALA A 49 -7.40 -10.86 -10.48
C ALA A 49 -6.65 -11.11 -9.17
N ILE A 50 -5.94 -12.23 -9.05
CA ILE A 50 -5.21 -12.58 -7.82
C ILE A 50 -3.95 -11.74 -7.60
N ARG A 51 -3.44 -11.03 -8.62
CA ARG A 51 -2.22 -10.22 -8.55
C ARG A 51 -2.52 -8.75 -8.24
N GLY A 52 -3.31 -8.50 -7.20
CA GLY A 52 -3.61 -7.14 -6.74
C GLY A 52 -5.08 -6.90 -6.42
N GLY A 53 -5.99 -7.82 -6.72
CA GLY A 53 -7.45 -7.68 -6.49
C GLY A 53 -7.90 -7.91 -5.05
N ALA A 54 -6.97 -7.85 -4.09
CA ALA A 54 -7.13 -8.18 -2.68
C ALA A 54 -7.56 -9.64 -2.42
N GLY A 55 -6.71 -10.37 -1.70
CA GLY A 55 -6.96 -11.77 -1.36
C GLY A 55 -8.24 -11.98 -0.56
N GLY A 56 -8.75 -13.22 -0.61
CA GLY A 56 -10.00 -13.60 0.06
C GLY A 56 -11.26 -13.45 -0.79
N SER A 57 -11.16 -12.93 -2.01
CA SER A 57 -12.32 -12.82 -2.93
C SER A 57 -12.38 -13.92 -4.00
N PHE A 58 -11.28 -14.60 -4.32
CA PHE A 58 -11.18 -15.43 -5.55
C PHE A 58 -10.78 -16.90 -5.31
N GLY A 59 -10.46 -17.27 -4.07
CA GLY A 59 -9.93 -18.59 -3.74
C GLY A 59 -8.82 -18.54 -2.70
N ILE A 60 -8.22 -19.69 -2.44
CA ILE A 60 -7.12 -19.86 -1.48
C ILE A 60 -5.82 -20.00 -2.26
N VAL A 61 -5.02 -18.94 -2.32
CA VAL A 61 -3.69 -19.00 -2.94
C VAL A 61 -2.75 -19.77 -2.02
N THR A 62 -2.18 -20.86 -2.52
CA THR A 62 -1.28 -21.74 -1.76
C THR A 62 0.19 -21.51 -2.10
N ALA A 63 0.50 -21.04 -3.31
CA ALA A 63 1.87 -20.73 -3.71
C ALA A 63 1.94 -19.59 -4.74
N TRP A 64 3.09 -18.90 -4.77
CA TRP A 64 3.44 -17.88 -5.77
C TRP A 64 4.76 -18.25 -6.43
N LYS A 65 4.81 -18.22 -7.76
CA LYS A 65 6.07 -18.27 -8.51
C LYS A 65 6.48 -16.83 -8.84
N VAL A 66 7.48 -16.35 -8.12
CA VAL A 66 8.00 -14.99 -8.27
C VAL A 66 9.20 -14.97 -9.22
N LYS A 67 9.30 -13.92 -10.04
CA LYS A 67 10.48 -13.61 -10.84
C LYS A 67 11.45 -12.81 -9.98
N LEU A 68 12.65 -13.35 -9.78
CA LEU A 68 13.73 -12.61 -9.12
C LEU A 68 14.20 -11.46 -10.01
N VAL A 69 14.64 -10.38 -9.38
CA VAL A 69 15.13 -9.17 -10.03
C VAL A 69 16.61 -8.97 -9.72
N PRO A 70 17.40 -8.41 -10.66
CA PRO A 70 18.80 -8.15 -10.41
C PRO A 70 18.96 -7.03 -9.36
N VAL A 71 19.91 -7.18 -8.46
CA VAL A 71 20.30 -6.12 -7.52
C VAL A 71 21.82 -5.98 -7.56
N PRO A 72 22.37 -4.76 -7.51
CA PRO A 72 23.81 -4.57 -7.43
C PRO A 72 24.35 -5.18 -6.14
N SER A 73 25.63 -5.56 -6.15
CA SER A 73 26.32 -6.07 -4.95
C SER A 73 26.38 -5.03 -3.84
N ALA A 74 26.52 -3.75 -4.21
CA ALA A 74 26.51 -2.60 -3.32
C ALA A 74 25.14 -1.89 -3.36
N VAL A 75 24.59 -1.67 -2.17
CA VAL A 75 23.37 -0.90 -1.90
C VAL A 75 23.70 0.08 -0.78
N THR A 76 23.21 1.31 -0.88
CA THR A 76 23.42 2.34 0.15
C THR A 76 22.11 2.67 0.83
N VAL A 77 22.11 2.74 2.15
CA VAL A 77 20.96 3.19 2.95
C VAL A 77 21.32 4.39 3.80
N PHE A 78 20.32 5.21 4.12
CA PHE A 78 20.48 6.31 5.08
C PHE A 78 19.14 6.66 5.74
N THR A 79 19.22 7.34 6.88
CA THR A 79 18.08 8.03 7.50
C THR A 79 18.56 9.38 7.99
N VAL A 80 17.99 10.45 7.44
CA VAL A 80 18.23 11.82 7.91
C VAL A 80 16.93 12.32 8.52
N THR A 81 16.99 12.83 9.76
CA THR A 81 15.82 13.34 10.47
C THR A 81 15.92 14.86 10.63
N LYS A 82 14.81 15.56 10.36
CA LYS A 82 14.66 17.00 10.61
C LYS A 82 13.47 17.27 11.52
N THR A 83 13.65 18.17 12.48
CA THR A 83 12.54 18.70 13.30
C THR A 83 11.90 19.91 12.63
N LEU A 84 10.73 20.35 13.12
CA LEU A 84 10.10 21.60 12.64
C LEU A 84 11.04 22.81 12.76
N GLU A 85 11.81 22.88 13.84
CA GLU A 85 12.80 23.94 14.11
C GLU A 85 13.97 23.93 13.11
N GLN A 86 14.14 22.84 12.36
CA GLN A 86 15.18 22.66 11.34
C GLN A 86 14.64 22.81 9.90
N GLY A 87 13.42 23.37 9.73
CA GLY A 87 12.82 23.57 8.40
C GLY A 87 12.19 22.30 7.80
N ALA A 88 11.63 21.42 8.64
CA ALA A 88 11.03 20.17 8.17
C ALA A 88 9.82 20.39 7.25
N THR A 89 9.06 21.48 7.41
CA THR A 89 7.88 21.78 6.56
C THR A 89 8.30 22.04 5.12
N GLU A 90 9.24 22.96 4.93
CA GLU A 90 9.78 23.38 3.64
C GLU A 90 10.52 22.22 2.96
N LEU A 91 11.29 21.45 3.74
CA LEU A 91 12.02 20.29 3.22
C LEU A 91 11.06 19.17 2.77
N LEU A 92 9.98 18.91 3.53
CA LEU A 92 8.98 17.93 3.13
C LEU A 92 8.24 18.41 1.88
N TYR A 93 7.90 19.70 1.80
CA TYR A 93 7.30 20.27 0.61
C TYR A 93 8.22 20.12 -0.61
N ARG A 94 9.52 20.39 -0.44
CA ARG A 94 10.53 20.16 -1.48
C ARG A 94 10.59 18.70 -1.91
N TRP A 95 10.62 17.76 -0.96
CA TRP A 95 10.60 16.32 -1.25
C TRP A 95 9.38 15.93 -2.11
N GLN A 96 8.18 16.43 -1.80
CA GLN A 96 6.96 16.12 -2.56
C GLN A 96 7.02 16.56 -4.04
N GLN A 97 7.81 17.59 -4.35
CA GLN A 97 7.94 18.09 -5.72
C GLN A 97 8.80 17.17 -6.58
N ILE A 98 9.80 16.52 -6.00
CA ILE A 98 10.86 15.81 -6.72
C ILE A 98 10.82 14.29 -6.54
N ALA A 99 10.21 13.76 -5.47
CA ALA A 99 10.44 12.38 -5.06
C ALA A 99 9.99 11.33 -6.09
N ASP A 100 8.96 11.64 -6.89
CA ASP A 100 8.51 10.80 -8.00
C ASP A 100 9.42 10.84 -9.22
N GLN A 101 10.32 11.82 -9.30
CA GLN A 101 11.20 12.11 -10.43
C GLN A 101 12.68 11.84 -10.15
N LEU A 102 13.03 11.43 -8.93
CA LEU A 102 14.40 11.03 -8.59
C LEU A 102 14.85 9.84 -9.45
N ASP A 103 16.17 9.61 -9.48
CA ASP A 103 16.78 8.42 -10.08
C ASP A 103 15.99 7.15 -9.67
N GLU A 104 15.69 6.27 -10.60
CA GLU A 104 14.86 5.08 -10.35
C GLU A 104 15.49 4.12 -9.33
N ASP A 105 16.80 4.18 -9.15
CA ASP A 105 17.54 3.45 -8.13
C ASP A 105 17.35 4.00 -6.71
N LEU A 106 16.83 5.23 -6.58
CA LEU A 106 16.68 5.94 -5.32
C LEU A 106 15.24 5.89 -4.81
N PHE A 107 15.08 5.34 -3.62
CA PHE A 107 13.85 5.38 -2.86
C PHE A 107 14.07 6.16 -1.56
N ILE A 108 13.22 7.15 -1.29
CA ILE A 108 13.24 7.94 -0.05
C ILE A 108 11.81 8.03 0.48
N ARG A 109 11.46 7.26 1.51
CA ARG A 109 10.19 7.47 2.23
C ARG A 109 10.39 8.48 3.35
N VAL A 110 9.34 9.21 3.70
CA VAL A 110 9.35 10.10 4.86
C VAL A 110 8.45 9.52 5.94
N GLN A 111 9.01 9.25 7.12
CA GLN A 111 8.26 8.88 8.32
C GLN A 111 8.08 10.11 9.19
N ILE A 112 6.85 10.41 9.56
CA ILE A 112 6.47 11.63 10.24
C ILE A 112 5.76 11.28 11.54
N GLN A 113 6.30 11.76 12.65
CA GLN A 113 5.79 11.44 13.99
C GLN A 113 6.16 12.53 15.00
N THR A 114 5.52 12.51 16.16
CA THR A 114 5.86 13.37 17.29
C THR A 114 7.17 12.92 17.95
N ALA A 115 7.93 13.88 18.48
CA ALA A 115 9.15 13.62 19.25
C ALA A 115 9.29 14.61 20.41
N ASN A 116 9.98 14.22 21.48
CA ASN A 116 10.28 15.09 22.62
C ASN A 116 11.60 15.83 22.38
N VAL A 117 11.62 17.16 22.53
CA VAL A 117 12.80 18.00 22.24
C VAL A 117 13.64 18.34 23.48
N SER A 118 13.18 18.00 24.68
CA SER A 118 13.96 18.20 25.92
C SER A 118 13.35 17.46 27.11
N SER A 119 14.11 17.44 28.22
CA SER A 119 13.66 17.00 29.55
C SER A 119 12.50 17.83 30.13
N HIS A 120 12.08 18.92 29.47
CA HIS A 120 10.95 19.77 29.88
C HIS A 120 9.64 19.45 29.16
N GLY A 121 9.56 18.36 28.39
CA GLY A 121 8.29 17.83 27.87
C GLY A 121 7.71 18.58 26.65
N LYS A 122 8.46 19.49 26.01
CA LYS A 122 8.01 20.13 24.76
C LYS A 122 8.11 19.12 23.60
N ARG A 123 6.98 18.85 22.94
CA ARG A 123 6.88 18.00 21.74
C ARG A 123 7.14 18.81 20.47
N THR A 124 7.78 18.19 19.46
CA THR A 124 7.89 18.68 18.07
C THR A 124 7.44 17.59 17.10
N ILE A 125 7.43 17.90 15.80
CA ILE A 125 7.30 16.91 14.72
C ILE A 125 8.66 16.63 14.11
N THR A 126 8.92 15.37 13.83
CA THR A 126 10.09 14.92 13.07
C THR A 126 9.67 14.42 11.69
N THR A 127 10.46 14.74 10.68
CA THR A 127 10.39 14.13 9.35
C THR A 127 11.67 13.34 9.12
N SER A 128 11.56 12.01 9.06
CA SER A 128 12.70 11.10 8.90
C SER A 128 12.72 10.54 7.48
N TYR A 129 13.70 10.96 6.71
CA TYR A 129 13.93 10.60 5.31
C TYR A 129 14.73 9.30 5.26
N ASN A 130 14.01 8.17 5.27
CA ASN A 130 14.56 6.83 5.29
C ASN A 130 14.65 6.27 3.86
N ALA A 131 15.85 5.88 3.45
CA ALA A 131 16.15 5.65 2.05
C ALA A 131 16.93 4.36 1.75
N MET A 132 16.71 3.87 0.54
CA MET A 132 17.50 2.81 -0.09
C MET A 132 17.91 3.27 -1.49
N PHE A 133 19.18 3.08 -1.83
CA PHE A 133 19.74 3.36 -3.13
C PHE A 133 20.43 2.13 -3.70
N LEU A 134 20.02 1.71 -4.89
CA LEU A 134 20.63 0.58 -5.60
C LEU A 134 21.94 1.00 -6.29
N GLY A 135 22.95 1.29 -5.48
CA GLY A 135 24.29 1.68 -5.88
C GLY A 135 25.16 2.08 -4.69
N ASP A 136 26.41 2.46 -4.98
CA ASP A 136 27.35 2.96 -3.97
C ASP A 136 27.00 4.38 -3.49
N ALA A 137 27.61 4.78 -2.37
CA ALA A 137 27.31 6.06 -1.75
C ALA A 137 27.95 7.24 -2.48
N ASN A 138 28.97 7.02 -3.34
CA ASN A 138 29.54 8.10 -4.14
C ASN A 138 28.55 8.55 -5.22
N ARG A 139 27.97 7.60 -5.95
CA ARG A 139 26.89 7.88 -6.91
C ARG A 139 25.67 8.46 -6.19
N LEU A 140 25.29 7.92 -5.03
CA LEU A 140 24.18 8.48 -4.25
C LEU A 140 24.40 9.96 -3.94
N LEU A 141 25.57 10.33 -3.42
CA LEU A 141 25.88 11.72 -3.07
C LEU A 141 25.84 12.64 -4.30
N GLN A 142 26.24 12.16 -5.48
CA GLN A 142 26.10 12.92 -6.74
C GLN A 142 24.63 13.14 -7.10
N VAL A 143 23.80 12.09 -7.03
CA VAL A 143 22.35 12.18 -7.28
C VAL A 143 21.70 13.16 -6.32
N MET A 144 22.02 13.06 -5.03
CA MET A 144 21.46 13.91 -3.98
C MET A 144 21.91 15.37 -4.12
N LYS A 145 23.18 15.62 -4.45
CA LYS A 145 23.69 16.98 -4.70
C LYS A 145 22.96 17.68 -5.83
N HIS A 146 22.57 16.94 -6.88
CA HIS A 146 21.86 17.51 -8.02
C HIS A 146 20.37 17.69 -7.77
N SER A 147 19.71 16.66 -7.22
CA SER A 147 18.25 16.59 -7.20
C SER A 147 17.62 16.99 -5.87
N PHE A 148 18.34 16.79 -4.75
CA PHE A 148 17.83 17.10 -3.40
C PHE A 148 18.91 17.57 -2.42
N PRO A 149 19.69 18.62 -2.77
CA PRO A 149 20.77 19.12 -1.91
C PRO A 149 20.27 19.65 -0.57
N GLU A 150 19.01 20.10 -0.48
CA GLU A 150 18.38 20.69 0.70
C GLU A 150 18.29 19.71 1.87
N LEU A 151 18.30 18.40 1.63
CA LEU A 151 18.33 17.39 2.70
C LEU A 151 19.64 17.46 3.51
N GLY A 152 20.72 17.92 2.88
CA GLY A 152 22.04 18.01 3.49
C GLY A 152 22.70 16.65 3.76
N LEU A 153 22.43 15.64 2.91
CA LEU A 153 23.02 14.31 3.04
C LEU A 153 24.55 14.38 2.90
N THR A 154 25.25 13.76 3.83
CA THR A 154 26.72 13.64 3.82
C THR A 154 27.15 12.17 3.69
N ARG A 155 28.46 11.95 3.45
CA ARG A 155 29.01 10.58 3.38
C ARG A 155 28.88 9.85 4.71
N GLN A 156 28.93 10.57 5.84
CA GLN A 156 28.83 10.02 7.19
C GLN A 156 27.42 9.45 7.48
N ASP A 157 26.39 9.95 6.79
CA ASP A 157 25.02 9.46 6.92
C ASP A 157 24.77 8.17 6.11
N CYS A 158 25.68 7.85 5.17
CA CYS A 158 25.52 6.76 4.22
C CYS A 158 26.10 5.46 4.76
N ILE A 159 25.32 4.40 4.72
CA ILE A 159 25.75 3.03 5.04
C ILE A 159 25.75 2.21 3.76
N GLU A 160 26.94 1.92 3.22
CA GLU A 160 27.12 0.97 2.13
C GLU A 160 27.02 -0.46 2.66
N THR A 161 26.19 -1.27 2.01
CA THR A 161 25.86 -2.63 2.42
C THR A 161 25.41 -3.46 1.21
N ASN A 162 24.84 -4.63 1.43
CA ASN A 162 24.25 -5.48 0.38
C ASN A 162 22.72 -5.45 0.45
N SER A 163 22.06 -6.07 -0.55
CA SER A 163 20.60 -6.05 -0.64
C SER A 163 19.88 -6.65 0.60
N ILE A 164 20.36 -7.76 1.17
CA ILE A 164 19.67 -8.38 2.31
C ILE A 164 19.82 -7.54 3.59
N ASN A 165 21.00 -6.99 3.85
CA ASN A 165 21.23 -6.12 5.00
C ASN A 165 20.51 -4.77 4.85
N SER A 166 20.37 -4.27 3.62
CA SER A 166 19.51 -3.11 3.36
C SER A 166 18.04 -3.40 3.70
N THR A 167 17.57 -4.65 3.52
CA THR A 167 16.22 -5.06 3.92
C THR A 167 16.08 -5.04 5.44
N VAL A 168 17.07 -5.57 6.17
CA VAL A 168 17.10 -5.53 7.65
C VAL A 168 17.03 -4.09 8.16
N TYR A 169 17.81 -3.19 7.57
CA TYR A 169 17.79 -1.75 7.88
C TYR A 169 16.41 -1.12 7.62
N MET A 170 15.83 -1.35 6.44
CA MET A 170 14.52 -0.79 6.07
C MET A 170 13.36 -1.37 6.91
N SER A 171 13.55 -2.53 7.53
CA SER A 171 12.64 -3.12 8.51
C SER A 171 12.75 -2.52 9.92
N GLY A 172 13.64 -1.56 10.15
CA GLY A 172 13.77 -0.84 11.42
C GLY A 172 14.62 -1.55 12.48
N PHE A 173 15.33 -2.61 12.11
CA PHE A 173 16.30 -3.24 13.02
C PHE A 173 17.53 -2.35 13.21
N ALA A 174 18.20 -2.52 14.35
CA ALA A 174 19.44 -1.81 14.65
C ALA A 174 20.52 -2.09 13.61
N ASN A 175 21.39 -1.11 13.37
CA ASN A 175 22.56 -1.28 12.51
C ASN A 175 23.40 -2.48 12.99
N ASN A 176 23.91 -3.27 12.05
CA ASN A 176 24.66 -4.52 12.28
C ASN A 176 23.84 -5.74 12.75
N THR A 177 22.51 -5.64 12.79
CA THR A 177 21.67 -6.84 13.00
C THR A 177 21.92 -7.85 11.86
N PRO A 178 22.26 -9.12 12.17
CA PRO A 178 22.46 -10.15 11.14
C PRO A 178 21.18 -10.48 10.38
N PRO A 179 21.26 -10.82 9.07
CA PRO A 179 20.09 -11.10 8.23
C PRO A 179 19.27 -12.31 8.69
N GLU A 180 19.84 -13.21 9.49
CA GLU A 180 19.17 -14.36 10.09
C GLU A 180 17.99 -13.96 10.99
N VAL A 181 17.94 -12.70 11.45
CA VAL A 181 16.78 -12.17 12.19
C VAL A 181 15.48 -12.29 11.39
N LEU A 182 15.56 -12.23 10.05
CA LEU A 182 14.41 -12.37 9.15
C LEU A 182 13.81 -13.79 9.19
N LEU A 183 14.59 -14.80 9.59
CA LEU A 183 14.11 -16.18 9.76
C LEU A 183 13.28 -16.35 11.04
N GLN A 184 13.48 -15.49 12.04
CA GLN A 184 12.81 -15.59 13.34
C GLN A 184 11.33 -15.19 13.26
N ARG A 185 10.92 -14.44 12.22
CA ARG A 185 9.53 -13.98 12.00
C ARG A 185 8.92 -13.28 13.23
N ILE A 186 9.76 -12.55 13.96
CA ILE A 186 9.31 -11.78 15.12
C ILE A 186 8.44 -10.62 14.64
N ASN A 187 7.22 -10.54 15.14
CA ASN A 187 6.41 -9.34 14.98
C ASN A 187 6.82 -8.33 16.05
N MET A 188 7.65 -7.36 15.67
CA MET A 188 8.17 -6.32 16.57
C MET A 188 7.06 -5.35 17.05
N ASP A 189 5.97 -5.25 16.30
CA ASP A 189 4.89 -4.29 16.53
C ASP A 189 3.61 -4.99 16.99
N ARG A 190 3.66 -5.71 18.11
CA ARG A 190 2.43 -6.13 18.80
C ARG A 190 1.79 -4.92 19.47
N ALA A 191 1.04 -4.16 18.68
CA ALA A 191 0.22 -3.05 19.13
C ALA A 191 -1.15 -3.12 18.45
N TYR A 192 -2.17 -2.60 19.12
CA TYR A 192 -3.42 -2.28 18.45
C TYR A 192 -3.21 -1.07 17.56
N PHE A 193 -3.90 -1.02 16.42
CA PHE A 193 -3.75 0.10 15.50
C PHE A 193 -5.00 0.35 14.67
N LYS A 194 -5.08 1.57 14.13
CA LYS A 194 -5.95 1.96 13.03
C LYS A 194 -5.11 2.61 11.94
N GLY A 195 -5.17 2.02 10.75
CA GLY A 195 -4.52 2.52 9.54
C GLY A 195 -5.53 3.02 8.50
N LYS A 196 -5.15 4.05 7.73
CA LYS A 196 -5.83 4.54 6.53
C LYS A 196 -4.80 4.94 5.48
N SER A 197 -5.22 5.04 4.22
CA SER A 197 -4.32 5.51 3.17
C SER A 197 -4.97 6.46 2.20
N ASP A 198 -4.12 7.27 1.57
CA ASP A 198 -4.46 8.21 0.51
C ASP A 198 -3.38 8.19 -0.57
N TYR A 199 -3.71 8.73 -1.74
CA TYR A 199 -2.74 9.03 -2.79
C TYR A 199 -2.72 10.51 -3.13
N ALA A 200 -1.53 11.11 -3.15
CA ALA A 200 -1.32 12.47 -3.60
C ALA A 200 -0.98 12.49 -5.10
N ARG A 201 -1.73 13.30 -5.85
CA ARG A 201 -1.50 13.54 -7.29
C ARG A 201 -0.73 14.85 -7.55
N LYS A 202 -0.63 15.72 -6.53
CA LYS A 202 0.08 17.01 -6.54
C LYS A 202 0.73 17.24 -5.17
N PRO A 203 1.75 18.10 -5.06
CA PRO A 203 2.30 18.48 -3.76
C PRO A 203 1.22 19.12 -2.87
N ILE A 204 1.20 18.71 -1.61
CA ILE A 204 0.38 19.28 -0.54
C ILE A 204 1.04 20.60 -0.11
N PRO A 205 0.36 21.75 -0.17
CA PRO A 205 0.93 23.05 0.21
C PRO A 205 1.44 23.07 1.65
N GLU A 206 2.47 23.87 1.93
CA GLU A 206 3.07 24.01 3.27
C GLU A 206 2.02 24.33 4.35
N LYS A 207 1.10 25.26 4.09
CA LYS A 207 -0.01 25.58 5.00
C LYS A 207 -0.89 24.37 5.36
N ALA A 208 -1.04 23.43 4.44
CA ALA A 208 -1.78 22.19 4.69
C ALA A 208 -0.95 21.18 5.50
N LEU A 209 0.39 21.17 5.35
CA LEU A 209 1.29 20.43 6.21
C LEU A 209 1.28 21.00 7.65
N GLU A 210 1.22 22.33 7.80
CA GLU A 210 1.08 22.96 9.13
C GLU A 210 -0.18 22.49 9.85
N GLY A 211 -1.31 22.44 9.15
CA GLY A 211 -2.55 21.86 9.70
C GLY A 211 -2.42 20.36 10.04
N LEU A 212 -1.61 19.60 9.29
CA LEU A 212 -1.29 18.22 9.65
C LEU A 212 -0.48 18.15 10.96
N TRP A 213 0.46 19.06 11.19
CA TRP A 213 1.24 19.13 12.43
C TRP A 213 0.36 19.32 13.65
N GLU A 214 -0.60 20.24 13.57
CA GLU A 214 -1.60 20.45 14.63
C GLU A 214 -2.33 19.16 14.97
N LYS A 215 -2.75 18.39 13.94
CA LYS A 215 -3.41 17.09 14.14
C LYS A 215 -2.50 16.03 14.72
N LEU A 216 -1.22 15.98 14.37
CA LEU A 216 -0.29 15.03 14.98
C LEU A 216 -0.11 15.29 16.48
N PHE A 217 -0.11 16.56 16.92
CA PHE A 217 -0.01 16.86 18.35
C PHE A 217 -1.24 16.42 19.18
N GLU A 218 -2.41 16.25 18.56
CA GLU A 218 -3.62 15.75 19.20
C GLU A 218 -3.57 14.23 19.48
N ALA A 219 -2.71 13.48 18.80
CA ALA A 219 -2.56 12.04 18.97
C ALA A 219 -1.41 11.68 19.93
N GLU A 220 -1.54 10.51 20.55
CA GLU A 220 -0.53 9.97 21.47
C GLU A 220 0.64 9.33 20.71
N SER A 221 0.33 8.37 19.83
CA SER A 221 1.31 7.69 18.98
C SER A 221 0.89 7.73 17.51
N PRO A 222 0.90 8.91 16.85
CA PRO A 222 0.64 9.00 15.42
C PRO A 222 1.90 8.66 14.62
N LEU A 223 1.69 8.02 13.47
CA LEU A 223 2.68 7.87 12.42
C LEU A 223 2.03 8.19 11.08
N VAL A 224 2.63 9.09 10.32
CA VAL A 224 2.28 9.35 8.94
C VAL A 224 3.46 9.00 8.06
N VAL A 225 3.26 8.23 6.99
CA VAL A 225 4.33 7.81 6.09
C VAL A 225 4.02 8.24 4.66
N PHE A 226 4.92 9.02 4.05
CA PHE A 226 4.86 9.35 2.64
C PHE A 226 5.80 8.42 1.87
N THR A 227 5.25 7.64 0.94
CA THR A 227 5.99 6.66 0.12
C THR A 227 6.01 7.12 -1.33
N PRO A 228 7.18 7.39 -1.93
CA PRO A 228 7.27 7.96 -3.28
C PRO A 228 6.88 6.93 -4.35
N TYR A 229 6.17 7.41 -5.38
CA TYR A 229 5.84 6.66 -6.58
C TYR A 229 6.74 7.15 -7.74
N GLY A 230 6.29 7.08 -8.99
CA GLY A 230 7.12 7.39 -10.15
C GLY A 230 8.05 6.23 -10.54
N GLY A 231 9.09 6.55 -11.32
CA GLY A 231 9.94 5.52 -11.94
C GLY A 231 9.11 4.51 -12.74
N MET A 232 9.41 3.22 -12.59
CA MET A 232 8.70 2.11 -13.24
C MET A 232 7.20 2.07 -12.91
N MET A 233 6.77 2.54 -11.71
CA MET A 233 5.33 2.62 -11.37
C MET A 233 4.54 3.53 -12.33
N SER A 234 5.20 4.48 -13.00
CA SER A 234 4.59 5.35 -14.01
C SER A 234 4.65 4.78 -15.43
N GLN A 235 5.37 3.69 -15.66
CA GLN A 235 5.52 3.05 -16.96
C GLN A 235 4.54 1.89 -17.17
N ILE A 236 4.03 1.32 -16.06
CA ILE A 236 3.03 0.26 -16.06
C ILE A 236 1.62 0.85 -16.24
N SER A 237 0.81 0.21 -17.11
CA SER A 237 -0.60 0.58 -17.30
C SER A 237 -1.41 0.36 -16.01
N GLU A 238 -2.36 1.25 -15.73
CA GLU A 238 -3.29 1.14 -14.60
C GLU A 238 -4.10 -0.18 -14.62
N SER A 239 -4.28 -0.81 -15.79
CA SER A 239 -5.05 -2.05 -15.94
C SER A 239 -4.20 -3.31 -16.10
N GLN A 240 -2.86 -3.21 -16.11
CA GLN A 240 -1.96 -4.37 -16.25
C GLN A 240 -2.15 -5.39 -15.12
N THR A 241 -2.47 -4.89 -13.93
CA THR A 241 -2.91 -5.64 -12.74
C THR A 241 -4.14 -4.93 -12.16
N PRO A 242 -4.87 -5.54 -11.22
CA PRO A 242 -5.96 -4.85 -10.54
C PRO A 242 -5.55 -3.58 -9.79
N PHE A 243 -4.30 -3.50 -9.32
CA PHE A 243 -3.76 -2.29 -8.67
C PHE A 243 -3.62 -1.14 -9.68
N PRO A 244 -4.35 -0.02 -9.51
CA PRO A 244 -4.47 1.00 -10.54
C PRO A 244 -3.64 2.27 -10.31
N HIS A 245 -2.99 2.42 -9.16
CA HIS A 245 -2.36 3.69 -8.75
C HIS A 245 -0.97 3.87 -9.40
N ARG A 246 -0.93 4.13 -10.71
CA ARG A 246 0.30 4.16 -11.53
C ARG A 246 0.73 5.58 -11.89
N LYS A 247 0.80 5.90 -13.18
CA LYS A 247 1.24 7.20 -13.71
C LYS A 247 0.48 8.37 -13.07
N GLY A 248 1.20 9.44 -12.77
CA GLY A 248 0.66 10.66 -12.15
C GLY A 248 0.48 10.59 -10.63
N THR A 249 0.77 9.45 -9.99
CA THR A 249 0.86 9.36 -8.52
C THR A 249 2.21 9.90 -8.07
N LYS A 250 2.20 10.91 -7.19
CA LYS A 250 3.45 11.42 -6.58
C LYS A 250 3.90 10.53 -5.43
N PHE A 251 3.01 10.30 -4.48
CA PHE A 251 3.26 9.45 -3.32
C PHE A 251 1.96 8.92 -2.72
N MET A 252 2.08 7.79 -2.03
CA MET A 252 1.04 7.26 -1.15
C MET A 252 1.28 7.77 0.27
N ILE A 253 0.20 8.03 0.99
CA ILE A 253 0.20 8.44 2.40
C ILE A 253 -0.40 7.31 3.22
N LEU A 254 0.31 6.86 4.25
CA LEU A 254 -0.25 6.06 5.33
C LEU A 254 -0.53 6.97 6.51
N HIS A 255 -1.73 6.90 7.07
CA HIS A 255 -2.08 7.49 8.37
C HIS A 255 -2.25 6.36 9.38
N TRP A 256 -1.50 6.38 10.46
CA TRP A 256 -1.44 5.30 11.43
C TRP A 256 -1.54 5.86 12.85
N SER A 257 -2.39 5.25 13.66
CA SER A 257 -2.40 5.46 15.11
C SER A 257 -2.33 4.10 15.79
N SER A 258 -1.39 3.96 16.72
CA SER A 258 -1.23 2.74 17.51
C SER A 258 -1.38 2.99 19.01
N TRP A 259 -1.73 1.95 19.74
CA TRP A 259 -1.85 1.94 21.19
C TRP A 259 -1.58 0.55 21.76
N GLN A 260 -1.21 0.47 23.04
CA GLN A 260 -0.76 -0.77 23.67
C GLN A 260 -1.86 -1.42 24.52
N ASP A 261 -2.63 -0.62 25.24
CA ASP A 261 -3.65 -1.12 26.15
C ASP A 261 -5.01 -1.23 25.45
N ALA A 262 -5.58 -2.44 25.41
CA ALA A 262 -6.89 -2.70 24.82
C ALA A 262 -8.05 -1.95 25.52
N THR A 263 -7.82 -1.52 26.76
CA THR A 263 -8.80 -0.81 27.61
C THR A 263 -8.72 0.72 27.48
N GLU A 264 -7.71 1.24 26.78
CA GLU A 264 -7.65 2.66 26.42
C GLU A 264 -8.87 3.06 25.58
N ASN A 265 -9.12 4.37 25.50
CA ASN A 265 -10.23 4.90 24.70
C ASN A 265 -9.97 4.71 23.20
N VAL A 266 -10.27 3.51 22.68
CA VAL A 266 -10.12 3.12 21.27
C VAL A 266 -10.79 4.13 20.34
N ALA A 267 -11.93 4.70 20.75
CA ALA A 267 -12.64 5.70 19.96
C ALA A 267 -11.81 6.96 19.72
N LYS A 268 -10.90 7.34 20.63
CA LYS A 268 -9.98 8.47 20.44
C LYS A 268 -9.04 8.22 19.25
N HIS A 269 -8.41 7.06 19.17
CA HIS A 269 -7.50 6.68 18.08
C HIS A 269 -8.23 6.58 16.74
N ILE A 270 -9.38 5.91 16.73
CA ILE A 270 -10.21 5.79 15.52
C ILE A 270 -10.67 7.17 15.03
N ASN A 271 -11.23 8.00 15.93
CA ASN A 271 -11.71 9.33 15.57
C ASN A 271 -10.58 10.25 15.11
N TRP A 272 -9.38 10.12 15.67
CA TRP A 272 -8.22 10.84 15.18
C TRP A 272 -7.91 10.50 13.71
N THR A 273 -7.88 9.22 13.34
CA THR A 273 -7.64 8.82 11.93
C THR A 273 -8.73 9.32 10.98
N ARG A 274 -9.97 9.54 11.47
CA ARG A 274 -11.06 10.14 10.69
C ARG A 274 -10.92 11.67 10.58
N LYS A 275 -10.24 12.33 11.53
CA LYS A 275 -10.08 13.79 11.60
C LYS A 275 -8.80 14.32 10.95
N VAL A 276 -7.71 13.55 10.91
CA VAL A 276 -6.45 13.91 10.24
C VAL A 276 -6.59 14.03 8.71
N TYR A 277 -7.83 14.04 8.21
CA TYR A 277 -8.22 13.78 6.84
C TYR A 277 -7.74 14.91 5.91
N MET A 278 -6.80 14.57 5.02
CA MET A 278 -6.21 15.47 4.01
C MET A 278 -7.08 15.61 2.75
N THR A 279 -8.40 15.40 2.86
CA THR A 279 -9.35 15.29 1.73
C THR A 279 -9.16 16.31 0.61
N PRO A 280 -8.97 17.61 0.89
CA PRO A 280 -8.86 18.61 -0.17
C PRO A 280 -7.56 18.50 -1.00
N TYR A 281 -6.57 17.76 -0.50
CA TYR A 281 -5.20 17.75 -1.03
C TYR A 281 -4.78 16.42 -1.65
N VAL A 282 -5.64 15.40 -1.61
CA VAL A 282 -5.38 14.05 -2.13
C VAL A 282 -6.25 13.78 -3.36
N SER A 283 -6.10 12.60 -3.96
CA SER A 283 -6.95 12.13 -5.07
C SER A 283 -8.44 12.23 -4.74
N LYS A 284 -9.24 12.47 -5.77
CA LYS A 284 -10.70 12.59 -5.67
C LYS A 284 -11.36 12.01 -6.92
N ASN A 285 -12.56 11.48 -6.74
CA ASN A 285 -13.39 10.90 -7.80
C ASN A 285 -12.70 9.79 -8.64
N PRO A 286 -12.41 8.62 -8.04
CA PRO A 286 -12.62 8.24 -6.63
C PRO A 286 -11.49 8.76 -5.72
N ARG A 287 -11.71 8.72 -4.41
CA ARG A 287 -10.61 8.96 -3.45
C ARG A 287 -9.86 7.65 -3.29
N GLU A 288 -8.67 7.61 -3.84
CA GLU A 288 -7.90 6.39 -3.98
C GLU A 288 -7.38 5.87 -2.63
N ALA A 289 -7.45 4.55 -2.42
CA ALA A 289 -7.01 3.86 -1.21
C ALA A 289 -6.27 2.57 -1.56
N TYR A 290 -5.35 2.12 -0.71
CA TYR A 290 -4.60 0.88 -0.94
C TYR A 290 -5.27 -0.33 -0.30
N ALA A 291 -5.58 -1.36 -1.09
CA ALA A 291 -6.36 -2.52 -0.62
C ALA A 291 -5.70 -3.35 0.49
N ASN A 292 -4.36 -3.37 0.58
CA ASN A 292 -3.64 -4.01 1.69
C ASN A 292 -3.68 -3.18 2.99
N TYR A 293 -4.09 -1.90 2.91
CA TYR A 293 -4.46 -1.07 4.05
C TYR A 293 -5.98 -1.03 4.18
N ARG A 294 -6.56 -2.21 4.44
CA ARG A 294 -8.00 -2.42 4.62
C ARG A 294 -8.60 -1.38 5.56
N ASP A 295 -9.56 -0.63 5.04
CA ASP A 295 -10.28 0.39 5.79
C ASP A 295 -11.79 0.23 5.61
N LEU A 296 -12.44 -0.32 6.64
CA LEU A 296 -13.89 -0.51 6.67
C LEU A 296 -14.69 0.81 6.73
N ASP A 297 -14.05 1.94 7.06
CA ASP A 297 -14.72 3.24 7.00
C ASP A 297 -15.01 3.70 5.56
N LEU A 298 -14.37 3.08 4.55
CA LEU A 298 -14.68 3.32 3.14
C LEU A 298 -16.02 2.71 2.71
N GLY A 299 -16.59 1.84 3.54
CA GLY A 299 -17.81 1.08 3.24
C GLY A 299 -17.56 -0.43 3.34
N MET A 300 -18.65 -1.17 3.48
CA MET A 300 -18.65 -2.63 3.58
C MET A 300 -19.92 -3.21 2.97
N ASN A 301 -19.82 -4.43 2.47
CA ASN A 301 -20.95 -5.31 2.21
C ASN A 301 -21.72 -5.57 3.52
N ARG A 302 -23.03 -5.77 3.40
CA ARG A 302 -23.91 -6.02 4.55
C ARG A 302 -24.10 -7.52 4.79
N ASN A 303 -23.65 -8.02 5.95
CA ASN A 303 -23.85 -9.40 6.40
C ASN A 303 -23.38 -10.46 5.37
N SER A 304 -24.13 -11.55 5.20
CA SER A 304 -23.82 -12.66 4.30
C SER A 304 -24.05 -12.35 2.81
N ASN A 305 -24.67 -11.21 2.47
CA ASN A 305 -24.97 -10.83 1.09
C ASN A 305 -24.06 -9.68 0.63
N THR A 306 -23.31 -9.92 -0.44
CA THR A 306 -22.56 -8.85 -1.10
C THR A 306 -23.43 -8.18 -2.15
N SER A 307 -23.33 -6.86 -2.28
CA SER A 307 -24.06 -6.06 -3.27
C SER A 307 -23.08 -5.36 -4.18
N PHE A 308 -23.31 -5.45 -5.50
CA PHE A 308 -22.51 -4.69 -6.47
C PHE A 308 -22.51 -3.18 -6.16
N VAL A 309 -23.67 -2.63 -5.79
CA VAL A 309 -23.84 -1.20 -5.50
C VAL A 309 -23.05 -0.81 -4.26
N ASP A 310 -23.22 -1.54 -3.15
CA ASP A 310 -22.48 -1.24 -1.90
C ASP A 310 -20.98 -1.43 -2.09
N ALA A 311 -20.58 -2.50 -2.80
CA ALA A 311 -19.19 -2.79 -3.07
C ALA A 311 -18.52 -1.77 -3.99
N SER A 312 -19.27 -1.16 -4.92
CA SER A 312 -18.73 -0.13 -5.80
C SER A 312 -18.25 1.11 -5.04
N ALA A 313 -18.86 1.41 -3.87
CA ALA A 313 -18.52 2.56 -3.05
C ALA A 313 -17.09 2.48 -2.48
N PHE A 314 -16.63 1.30 -2.05
CA PHE A 314 -15.24 1.10 -1.60
C PHE A 314 -14.33 0.51 -2.69
N GLY A 315 -14.89 -0.31 -3.58
CA GLY A 315 -14.15 -1.04 -4.62
C GLY A 315 -13.52 -0.10 -5.64
N THR A 316 -14.20 0.97 -6.01
CA THR A 316 -13.63 2.00 -6.91
C THR A 316 -12.53 2.82 -6.23
N ASN A 317 -12.55 3.00 -4.91
CA ASN A 317 -11.44 3.62 -4.16
C ASN A 317 -10.17 2.74 -4.23
N TYR A 318 -10.32 1.42 -4.12
CA TYR A 318 -9.19 0.48 -4.16
C TYR A 318 -8.69 0.15 -5.58
N PHE A 319 -9.59 0.06 -6.56
CA PHE A 319 -9.28 -0.52 -7.87
C PHE A 319 -9.62 0.39 -9.04
N LYS A 320 -10.17 1.60 -8.81
CA LYS A 320 -10.70 2.47 -9.87
C LYS A 320 -11.58 1.66 -10.83
N ASP A 321 -11.40 1.80 -12.13
CA ASP A 321 -12.18 1.09 -13.15
C ASP A 321 -11.89 -0.42 -13.20
N ASN A 322 -10.76 -0.88 -12.65
CA ASN A 322 -10.45 -2.31 -12.59
C ASN A 322 -11.45 -3.08 -11.70
N PHE A 323 -12.17 -2.39 -10.81
CA PHE A 323 -13.25 -2.98 -10.01
C PHE A 323 -14.26 -3.74 -10.86
N TYR A 324 -14.68 -3.18 -12.00
CA TYR A 324 -15.69 -3.80 -12.85
C TYR A 324 -15.18 -5.09 -13.52
N ARG A 325 -13.90 -5.12 -13.92
CA ARG A 325 -13.28 -6.35 -14.41
C ARG A 325 -13.16 -7.39 -13.29
N LEU A 326 -12.80 -7.00 -12.08
CA LEU A 326 -12.75 -7.90 -10.92
C LEU A 326 -14.11 -8.55 -10.66
N VAL A 327 -15.20 -7.78 -10.71
CA VAL A 327 -16.58 -8.30 -10.57
C VAL A 327 -16.90 -9.33 -11.65
N ASN A 328 -16.53 -9.07 -12.91
CA ASN A 328 -16.73 -10.02 -14.00
C ASN A 328 -15.94 -11.32 -13.79
N VAL A 329 -14.69 -11.24 -13.32
CA VAL A 329 -13.90 -12.43 -12.99
C VAL A 329 -14.54 -13.18 -11.84
N LYS A 330 -14.90 -12.49 -10.75
CA LYS A 330 -15.57 -13.07 -9.58
C LYS A 330 -16.83 -13.83 -9.97
N THR A 331 -17.66 -13.25 -10.82
CA THR A 331 -18.91 -13.86 -11.32
C THR A 331 -18.66 -15.19 -12.03
N LYS A 332 -17.54 -15.32 -12.76
CA LYS A 332 -17.19 -16.55 -13.47
C LYS A 332 -16.61 -17.63 -12.54
N VAL A 333 -15.75 -17.24 -11.60
CA VAL A 333 -14.95 -18.21 -10.81
C VAL A 333 -15.59 -18.60 -9.47
N ASP A 334 -16.49 -17.76 -8.96
CA ASP A 334 -17.20 -17.97 -7.70
C ASP A 334 -18.60 -17.32 -7.76
N PRO A 335 -19.52 -17.88 -8.57
CA PRO A 335 -20.84 -17.32 -8.80
C PRO A 335 -21.77 -17.40 -7.57
N GLU A 336 -21.53 -18.36 -6.67
CA GLU A 336 -22.28 -18.53 -5.42
C GLU A 336 -21.70 -17.70 -4.27
N ASN A 337 -20.63 -16.95 -4.53
CA ASN A 337 -19.99 -16.05 -3.58
C ASN A 337 -19.49 -16.74 -2.31
N PHE A 338 -18.90 -17.91 -2.46
CA PHE A 338 -18.34 -18.68 -1.34
C PHE A 338 -17.21 -17.91 -0.64
N PHE A 339 -16.23 -17.40 -1.40
CA PHE A 339 -15.13 -16.59 -0.87
C PHE A 339 -15.56 -15.14 -0.69
N ARG A 340 -15.98 -14.79 0.51
CA ARG A 340 -16.49 -13.45 0.83
C ARG A 340 -16.07 -12.96 2.21
N HIS A 341 -16.09 -11.65 2.36
CA HIS A 341 -15.89 -10.91 3.62
C HIS A 341 -16.44 -9.48 3.44
N GLU A 342 -16.29 -8.62 4.43
CA GLU A 342 -16.90 -7.28 4.51
C GLU A 342 -16.55 -6.39 3.31
N GLN A 343 -15.38 -6.55 2.69
CA GLN A 343 -15.00 -5.82 1.48
C GLN A 343 -14.64 -6.72 0.28
N SER A 344 -15.26 -7.89 0.14
CA SER A 344 -14.95 -8.79 -0.98
C SER A 344 -15.56 -8.29 -2.28
N ILE A 345 -14.91 -8.63 -3.40
CA ILE A 345 -15.49 -8.40 -4.72
C ILE A 345 -16.78 -9.22 -4.83
N PRO A 346 -17.94 -8.60 -5.14
CA PRO A 346 -19.18 -9.32 -5.33
C PRO A 346 -19.23 -9.96 -6.73
N PRO A 347 -19.87 -11.13 -6.91
CA PRO A 347 -20.35 -11.53 -8.22
C PRO A 347 -21.55 -10.67 -8.62
N LEU A 348 -21.84 -10.59 -9.91
CA LEU A 348 -23.11 -10.04 -10.39
C LEU A 348 -24.26 -10.96 -9.96
N PRO A 349 -25.45 -10.40 -9.66
CA PRO A 349 -26.63 -11.21 -9.41
C PRO A 349 -26.87 -12.15 -10.60
N GLN A 350 -26.99 -13.45 -10.33
CA GLN A 350 -27.51 -14.36 -11.35
C GLN A 350 -28.92 -13.88 -11.68
N GLN A 351 -29.20 -13.57 -12.95
CA GLN A 351 -30.58 -13.55 -13.39
C GLN A 351 -31.11 -14.95 -13.11
N MET A 352 -32.01 -15.10 -12.13
CA MET A 352 -32.84 -16.29 -12.05
C MET A 352 -33.54 -16.36 -13.41
N GLY A 353 -33.05 -17.23 -14.28
CA GLY A 353 -33.73 -17.52 -15.53
C GLY A 353 -35.17 -17.85 -15.16
N LEU A 354 -36.12 -17.14 -15.77
CA LEU A 354 -37.46 -17.64 -15.96
C LEU A 354 -37.29 -19.09 -16.44
N ARG A 355 -37.53 -20.05 -15.55
CA ARG A 355 -37.73 -21.43 -15.97
C ARG A 355 -38.86 -21.37 -16.97
N ASN A 356 -38.58 -21.77 -18.21
CA ASN A 356 -39.59 -22.03 -19.21
C ASN A 356 -40.51 -23.15 -18.68
N GLU A 357 -41.51 -22.79 -17.89
CA GLU A 357 -42.75 -23.55 -17.75
C GLU A 357 -43.74 -23.02 -18.79
N VAL A 358 -43.46 -23.31 -20.06
CA VAL A 358 -44.48 -23.29 -21.11
C VAL A 358 -44.35 -24.57 -21.92
N GLU A 359 -44.60 -25.70 -21.25
CA GLU A 359 -45.03 -26.93 -21.90
C GLU A 359 -46.02 -27.59 -20.93
N PHE A 360 -47.30 -27.57 -21.32
CA PHE A 360 -48.41 -28.47 -20.93
C PHE A 360 -49.75 -27.73 -20.83
N ILE A 361 -50.27 -27.20 -21.94
CA ILE A 361 -51.71 -27.30 -22.26
C ILE A 361 -51.87 -27.40 -23.79
N SER A 362 -51.72 -28.61 -24.33
CA SER A 362 -52.36 -29.00 -25.60
C SER A 362 -52.39 -30.53 -25.72
N SER A 363 -53.25 -31.17 -24.93
CA SER A 363 -53.84 -32.47 -25.30
C SER A 363 -54.98 -32.80 -24.34
N LYS A 364 -56.22 -32.61 -24.83
CA LYS A 364 -57.51 -33.24 -24.47
C LYS A 364 -58.57 -32.28 -25.03
N ALA A 365 -59.00 -32.54 -26.27
CA ALA A 365 -60.16 -33.38 -26.63
C ALA A 365 -61.46 -32.60 -26.44
#